data_AF-A0A0C2BN50-F1
#
_entry.id   AF-A0A0C2BN50-F1
#
_cell.length_a   1.000
_cell.length_b   1.000
_cell.length_c   1.000
_cell.angle_alpha   90.00
_cell.angle_beta   90.00
_cell.angle_gamma   90.00
#
_symmetry.space_group_name_H-M   'P 1'
#
loop_
_entity.id
_entity.type
_entity.pdbx_description
1 polymer ?
#
loop_
_entity_poly.entity_id
_entity_poly.type
_entity_poly.pdbx_seq_one_letter_code
_entity_poly.pdbx_strand_id
1 'polypeptide(L)'
;LTPIIPEFGFFWGLHTIHHSSEYYNFSTALRQAAIQDAGLAIYDVLQAFFIPPPIFLVHRYFSEILQFVMHTSLFDTLGPLGIVFNTPSHHRVHHGRNPYCIDKNYGGVFIIWDKMFGTFAAERKDDPPIYGLVHNENTFNQIYLQAHVLWDMLYFKGQMKNEKGEPLFPGLTNKIKAALYPPGWFPGVPVRLFFHWYSLVDTAYGVPELFDTLGPLGIVFNTPSHHRVHHGRNPYCIDKNYGGVFIIWDK
;
A
#
# COMPACT_ATOMS: atom_id res chain seq x y z
N LEU A 1 -3.01 -15.97 3.18
CA LEU A 1 -2.31 -15.42 2.00
C LEU A 1 -3.43 -14.84 1.14
N THR A 2 -3.64 -13.53 1.01
CA THR A 2 -2.67 -12.43 0.90
C THR A 2 -3.36 -11.08 1.16
N PRO A 3 -2.89 -10.29 2.14
CA PRO A 3 -2.67 -8.87 2.00
C PRO A 3 -1.36 -8.75 1.25
N ILE A 4 -1.41 -8.10 0.10
CA ILE A 4 -0.30 -8.09 -0.83
C ILE A 4 0.84 -7.28 -0.22
N ILE A 5 2.08 -7.72 -0.49
CA ILE A 5 3.31 -7.07 -0.03
C ILE A 5 3.39 -5.67 -0.67
N PRO A 6 3.08 -4.58 0.06
CA PRO A 6 3.13 -3.23 -0.49
C PRO A 6 4.58 -2.79 -0.76
N GLU A 7 5.54 -3.43 -0.08
CA GLU A 7 6.97 -3.20 -0.17
C GLU A 7 7.63 -3.69 -1.48
N PHE A 8 6.91 -4.42 -2.35
CA PHE A 8 7.44 -4.86 -3.63
C PHE A 8 6.66 -4.17 -4.75
N GLY A 9 7.30 -3.24 -5.47
CA GLY A 9 6.62 -2.33 -6.41
C GLY A 9 5.69 -3.02 -7.42
N PHE A 10 6.09 -4.18 -7.94
CA PHE A 10 5.23 -4.99 -8.82
C PHE A 10 3.97 -5.50 -8.11
N PHE A 11 4.09 -6.04 -6.90
CA PHE A 11 2.95 -6.55 -6.13
C PHE A 11 2.05 -5.41 -5.67
N TRP A 12 2.62 -4.27 -5.26
CA TRP A 12 1.86 -3.06 -5.00
C TRP A 12 1.04 -2.62 -6.23
N GLY A 13 1.64 -2.63 -7.43
CA GLY A 13 0.95 -2.29 -8.67
C GLY A 13 -0.27 -3.17 -8.97
N LEU A 14 -0.30 -4.41 -8.48
CA LEU A 14 -1.44 -5.30 -8.59
C LEU A 14 -2.50 -5.08 -7.50
N HIS A 15 -2.10 -4.60 -6.33
CA HIS A 15 -2.99 -4.49 -5.16
C HIS A 15 -3.54 -3.08 -4.89
N THR A 16 -2.86 -2.05 -5.36
CA THR A 16 -3.17 -0.64 -5.06
C THR A 16 -4.64 -0.26 -5.26
N ILE A 17 -5.36 -0.90 -6.19
CA ILE A 17 -6.79 -0.65 -6.40
C ILE A 17 -7.58 -0.98 -5.13
N HIS A 18 -7.21 -2.04 -4.41
CA HIS A 18 -7.82 -2.41 -3.14
C HIS A 18 -7.71 -1.31 -2.09
N HIS A 19 -6.53 -0.68 -1.99
CA HIS A 19 -6.25 0.42 -1.06
C HIS A 19 -6.74 1.79 -1.54
N SER A 20 -7.23 1.90 -2.78
CA SER A 20 -7.60 3.19 -3.37
C SER A 20 -8.89 3.80 -2.83
N SER A 21 -9.66 3.06 -2.03
CA SER A 21 -10.91 3.57 -1.46
C SER A 21 -10.63 4.50 -0.28
N GLU A 22 -11.14 5.73 -0.35
CA GLU A 22 -11.11 6.69 0.78
C GLU A 22 -12.17 6.36 1.84
N TYR A 23 -13.10 5.46 1.52
CA TYR A 23 -14.09 4.92 2.46
C TYR A 23 -13.76 3.48 2.81
N TYR A 24 -13.92 3.12 4.09
CA TYR A 24 -13.64 1.77 4.57
C TYR A 24 -14.92 1.06 5.00
N ASN A 25 -15.34 0.05 4.23
CA ASN A 25 -16.48 -0.80 4.51
C ASN A 25 -16.38 -2.10 3.71
N PHE A 26 -17.39 -2.98 3.78
CA PHE A 26 -17.36 -4.27 3.08
C PHE A 26 -17.16 -4.18 1.56
N SER A 27 -17.56 -3.08 0.91
CA SER A 27 -17.32 -2.90 -0.53
C SER A 27 -15.83 -2.70 -0.86
N THR A 28 -15.02 -2.23 0.10
CA THR A 28 -13.56 -2.17 -0.03
C THR A 28 -12.97 -3.56 -0.26
N ALA A 29 -13.52 -4.60 0.38
CA ALA A 29 -13.09 -5.98 0.17
C ALA A 29 -13.25 -6.44 -1.29
N LEU A 30 -14.32 -5.99 -1.95
CA LEU A 30 -14.67 -6.37 -3.32
C LEU A 30 -13.91 -5.58 -4.39
N ARG A 31 -13.22 -4.49 -4.00
CA ARG A 31 -12.42 -3.67 -4.90
C ARG A 31 -11.07 -4.35 -5.19
N GLN A 32 -11.10 -5.47 -5.91
CA GLN A 32 -9.90 -6.20 -6.33
C GLN A 32 -9.55 -5.88 -7.79
N ALA A 33 -8.26 -5.85 -8.11
CA ALA A 33 -7.82 -5.75 -9.50
C ALA A 33 -7.97 -7.13 -10.17
N ALA A 34 -8.57 -7.22 -11.35
CA ALA A 34 -8.62 -8.47 -12.12
C ALA A 34 -7.20 -8.93 -12.50
N ILE A 35 -6.27 -7.99 -12.71
CA ILE A 35 -4.87 -8.29 -12.96
C ILE A 35 -4.17 -8.91 -11.75
N GLN A 36 -4.68 -8.69 -10.54
CA GLN A 36 -4.15 -9.29 -9.32
C GLN A 36 -4.28 -10.81 -9.35
N ASP A 37 -5.44 -11.33 -9.73
CA ASP A 37 -5.67 -12.77 -9.85
C ASP A 37 -4.77 -13.39 -10.93
N ALA A 38 -4.59 -12.71 -12.07
CA ALA A 38 -3.66 -13.14 -13.11
C ALA A 38 -2.20 -13.13 -12.63
N GLY A 39 -1.80 -12.11 -11.87
CA GLY A 39 -0.44 -11.98 -11.32
C GLY A 39 -0.14 -13.01 -10.23
N LEU A 40 -1.16 -13.46 -9.49
CA LEU A 40 -1.02 -14.49 -8.46
C LEU A 40 -1.21 -15.92 -9.00
N ALA A 41 -1.69 -16.09 -10.23
CA ALA A 41 -1.92 -17.40 -10.85
C ALA A 41 -0.67 -18.30 -10.84
N ILE A 42 0.54 -17.72 -10.88
CA ILE A 42 1.77 -18.49 -10.76
C ILE A 42 1.89 -19.21 -9.40
N TYR A 43 1.46 -18.57 -8.31
CA TYR A 43 1.44 -19.19 -6.99
C TYR A 43 0.37 -20.28 -6.90
N ASP A 44 -0.80 -20.06 -7.51
CA ASP A 44 -1.88 -21.04 -7.57
C ASP A 44 -1.44 -22.30 -8.34
N VAL A 45 -0.75 -22.12 -9.48
CA VAL A 45 -0.17 -23.22 -10.26
C VAL A 45 0.89 -23.97 -9.46
N LEU A 46 1.79 -23.26 -8.77
CA LEU A 46 2.81 -23.90 -7.92
C LEU A 46 2.17 -24.74 -6.81
N GLN A 47 1.10 -24.26 -6.18
CA GLN A 47 0.39 -24.99 -5.12
C GLN A 47 -0.39 -26.19 -5.66
N ALA A 48 -0.93 -26.11 -6.89
CA ALA A 48 -1.68 -27.19 -7.52
C ALA A 48 -0.84 -28.48 -7.73
N PHE A 49 0.49 -28.39 -7.75
CA PHE A 49 1.37 -29.57 -7.77
C PHE A 49 1.37 -30.38 -6.47
N PHE A 50 0.97 -29.76 -5.36
CA PHE A 50 1.05 -30.37 -4.02
C PHE A 50 -0.33 -30.53 -3.36
N ILE A 51 -1.31 -29.71 -3.74
CA ILE A 51 -2.63 -29.66 -3.14
C ILE A 51 -3.69 -29.96 -4.20
N PRO A 52 -4.57 -30.96 -3.98
CA PRO A 52 -5.67 -31.24 -4.90
C PRO A 52 -6.52 -29.98 -5.18
N PRO A 53 -6.89 -29.71 -6.45
CA PRO A 53 -7.61 -28.48 -6.82
C PRO A 53 -8.87 -28.17 -5.98
N PRO A 54 -9.72 -29.14 -5.62
CA PRO A 54 -10.90 -28.87 -4.79
C PRO A 54 -10.55 -28.33 -3.39
N ILE A 55 -9.49 -28.87 -2.77
CA ILE A 55 -9.05 -28.45 -1.43
C ILE A 55 -8.50 -27.03 -1.50
N PHE A 56 -7.70 -26.75 -2.54
CA PHE A 56 -7.16 -25.41 -2.79
C PHE A 56 -8.30 -24.38 -2.94
N LEU A 57 -9.31 -24.67 -3.76
CA LEU A 57 -10.44 -23.76 -3.98
C LEU A 57 -11.22 -23.51 -2.69
N VAL A 58 -11.52 -24.55 -1.91
CA VAL A 58 -12.22 -24.39 -0.62
C VAL A 58 -11.41 -23.50 0.34
N HIS A 59 -10.12 -23.76 0.47
CA HIS A 59 -9.24 -22.95 1.32
C HIS A 59 -9.19 -21.48 0.85
N ARG A 60 -9.05 -21.25 -0.46
CA ARG A 60 -9.01 -19.91 -1.06
C ARG A 60 -10.28 -19.12 -0.72
N TYR A 61 -11.46 -19.66 -1.03
CA TYR A 61 -12.72 -18.97 -0.78
C TYR A 61 -12.99 -18.77 0.72
N PHE A 62 -12.61 -19.74 1.57
CA PHE A 62 -12.73 -19.56 3.01
C PHE A 62 -11.84 -18.40 3.51
N SER A 63 -10.61 -18.30 3.00
CA SER A 63 -9.71 -17.18 3.32
C SER A 63 -10.23 -15.85 2.78
N GLU A 64 -10.87 -15.82 1.61
CA GLU A 64 -11.52 -14.61 1.06
C GLU A 64 -12.70 -14.16 1.91
N ILE A 65 -13.56 -15.08 2.37
CA ILE A 65 -14.69 -14.78 3.27
C ILE A 65 -14.17 -14.22 4.60
N LEU A 66 -13.15 -14.84 5.19
CA LEU A 66 -12.55 -14.34 6.43
C LEU A 66 -11.96 -12.94 6.25
N GLN A 67 -11.34 -12.63 5.11
CA GLN A 67 -10.81 -11.30 4.83
C GLN A 67 -11.94 -10.30 4.53
N PHE A 68 -13.01 -10.71 3.87
CA PHE A 68 -14.19 -9.88 3.62
C PHE A 68 -14.75 -9.33 4.94
N VAL A 69 -14.94 -10.19 5.95
CA VAL A 69 -15.51 -9.76 7.24
C VAL A 69 -14.61 -8.81 8.03
N MET A 70 -13.30 -8.74 7.71
CA MET A 70 -12.40 -7.77 8.33
C MET A 70 -12.59 -6.34 7.82
N HIS A 71 -13.24 -6.14 6.66
CA HIS A 71 -13.46 -4.82 6.09
C HIS A 71 -14.66 -4.11 6.71
N THR A 72 -14.58 -3.80 7.99
CA THR A 72 -15.63 -3.13 8.73
C THR A 72 -15.06 -2.19 9.80
N SER A 73 -15.80 -1.12 10.07
CA SER A 73 -15.55 -0.19 11.19
C SER A 73 -16.48 -0.46 12.39
N LEU A 74 -17.33 -1.49 12.32
CA LEU A 74 -18.36 -1.74 13.34
C LEU A 74 -17.79 -2.26 14.68
N PHE A 75 -16.66 -2.95 14.65
CA PHE A 75 -16.00 -3.48 15.84
C PHE A 75 -14.48 -3.54 15.63
N ASP A 76 -13.73 -3.51 16.72
CA ASP A 76 -12.27 -3.36 16.68
C ASP A 76 -11.55 -4.70 16.83
N THR A 77 -11.83 -5.39 17.93
CA THR A 77 -11.06 -6.54 18.39
C THR A 77 -11.94 -7.77 18.55
N LEU A 78 -11.34 -8.94 18.36
CA LEU A 78 -11.91 -10.25 18.68
C LEU A 78 -11.49 -10.72 20.09
N GLY A 79 -11.11 -9.78 20.96
CA GLY A 79 -10.57 -10.07 22.29
C GLY A 79 -9.25 -10.84 22.20
N PRO A 80 -9.05 -11.89 23.02
CA PRO A 80 -7.83 -12.69 23.00
C PRO A 80 -7.51 -13.33 21.65
N LEU A 81 -8.51 -13.56 20.80
CA LEU A 81 -8.29 -14.11 19.46
C LEU A 81 -7.46 -13.18 18.58
N GLY A 82 -7.50 -11.86 18.81
CA GLY A 82 -6.66 -10.88 18.11
C GLY A 82 -5.15 -11.00 18.38
N ILE A 83 -4.73 -11.90 19.28
CA ILE A 83 -3.31 -12.22 19.45
C ILE A 83 -2.81 -13.03 18.24
N VAL A 84 -3.64 -13.93 17.72
CA VAL A 84 -3.28 -14.89 16.66
C VAL A 84 -3.94 -14.53 15.33
N PHE A 85 -5.21 -14.16 15.37
CA PHE A 85 -6.02 -13.86 14.19
C PHE A 85 -6.03 -12.38 13.86
N ASN A 86 -6.15 -12.10 12.57
CA ASN A 86 -6.43 -10.75 12.08
C ASN A 86 -7.80 -10.28 12.61
N THR A 87 -7.95 -8.98 12.81
CA THR A 87 -9.20 -8.36 13.28
C THR A 87 -9.50 -7.16 12.39
N PRO A 88 -10.74 -6.62 12.41
CA PRO A 88 -11.02 -5.42 11.63
C PRO A 88 -10.13 -4.23 12.00
N SER A 89 -9.78 -4.05 13.28
CA SER A 89 -8.83 -3.02 13.72
C SER A 89 -7.44 -3.18 13.09
N HIS A 90 -6.88 -4.38 13.09
CA HIS A 90 -5.59 -4.64 12.44
C HIS A 90 -5.67 -4.38 10.93
N HIS A 91 -6.78 -4.77 10.29
CA HIS A 91 -6.97 -4.61 8.85
C HIS A 91 -7.24 -3.15 8.45
N ARG A 92 -7.83 -2.33 9.33
CA ARG A 92 -7.93 -0.87 9.14
C ARG A 92 -6.57 -0.21 9.11
N VAL A 93 -5.64 -0.62 9.99
CA VAL A 93 -4.26 -0.14 9.96
C VAL A 93 -3.57 -0.53 8.66
N HIS A 94 -3.76 -1.77 8.18
CA HIS A 94 -3.23 -2.19 6.89
C HIS A 94 -3.71 -1.32 5.72
N HIS A 95 -4.96 -0.88 5.77
CA HIS A 95 -5.56 0.03 4.78
C HIS A 95 -5.26 1.51 5.01
N GLY A 96 -4.66 1.87 6.14
CA GLY A 96 -4.37 3.25 6.49
C GLY A 96 -3.20 3.81 5.69
N ARG A 97 -3.28 5.08 5.33
CA ARG A 97 -2.19 5.83 4.71
C ARG A 97 -1.44 6.77 5.66
N ASN A 98 -1.80 6.81 6.94
CA ASN A 98 -1.05 7.54 7.96
C ASN A 98 0.38 6.97 8.02
N PRO A 99 1.40 7.78 8.35
CA PRO A 99 2.78 7.31 8.43
C PRO A 99 2.99 6.02 9.24
N TYR A 100 2.28 5.84 10.36
CA TYR A 100 2.42 4.64 11.19
C TYR A 100 1.75 3.37 10.61
N CYS A 101 0.84 3.54 9.65
CA CYS A 101 0.09 2.47 9.00
C CYS A 101 0.85 1.86 7.81
N ILE A 102 1.82 2.60 7.26
CA ILE A 102 2.56 2.20 6.06
C ILE A 102 3.40 0.97 6.36
N ASP A 103 3.25 -0.04 5.48
CA ASP A 103 3.99 -1.29 5.55
C ASP A 103 3.80 -2.00 6.91
N LYS A 104 2.53 -2.11 7.31
CA LYS A 104 2.09 -2.83 8.52
C LYS A 104 0.98 -3.84 8.25
N ASN A 105 0.90 -4.83 9.15
CA ASN A 105 -0.22 -5.78 9.28
C ASN A 105 -0.53 -6.55 7.98
N TYR A 106 0.45 -7.25 7.43
CA TYR A 106 0.34 -8.06 6.21
C TYR A 106 -0.39 -9.39 6.41
N GLY A 107 -0.78 -9.77 7.62
CA GLY A 107 -1.41 -11.06 7.89
C GLY A 107 -2.90 -11.07 7.56
N GLY A 108 -3.32 -11.68 6.45
CA GLY A 108 -4.74 -11.66 6.04
C GLY A 108 -5.67 -12.41 7.00
N VAL A 109 -5.24 -13.58 7.47
CA VAL A 109 -5.98 -14.40 8.45
C VAL A 109 -5.27 -14.41 9.81
N PHE A 110 -3.94 -14.50 9.81
CA PHE A 110 -3.13 -14.66 11.02
C PHE A 110 -2.20 -13.45 11.20
N ILE A 111 -2.49 -12.62 12.20
CA ILE A 111 -1.68 -11.45 12.57
C ILE A 111 -0.41 -11.84 13.34
N ILE A 112 -0.33 -13.08 13.82
CA ILE A 112 0.83 -13.57 14.57
C ILE A 112 2.12 -13.45 13.75
N TRP A 113 2.04 -13.58 12.42
CA TRP A 113 3.20 -13.42 11.54
C TRP A 113 3.75 -12.01 11.61
N ASP A 114 2.92 -10.98 11.59
CA ASP A 114 3.35 -9.59 11.74
C ASP A 114 3.99 -9.33 13.10
N LYS A 115 3.45 -9.96 14.16
CA LYS A 115 4.03 -9.85 15.51
C LYS A 115 5.40 -10.52 15.59
N MET A 116 5.57 -11.69 14.94
CA MET A 116 6.84 -12.42 14.92
C MET A 116 7.91 -11.71 14.08
N PHE A 117 7.53 -11.07 12.98
CA PHE A 117 8.46 -10.45 12.04
C PHE A 117 8.57 -8.93 12.17
N GLY A 118 7.90 -8.33 13.17
CA GLY A 118 8.05 -6.92 13.52
C GLY A 118 7.32 -5.93 12.60
N THR A 119 6.31 -6.41 11.86
CA THR A 119 5.49 -5.58 10.95
C THR A 119 4.12 -5.26 11.54
N PHE A 120 3.86 -5.66 12.79
CA PHE A 120 2.62 -5.36 13.50
C PHE A 120 2.54 -3.90 13.96
N ALA A 121 1.40 -3.26 13.73
CA ALA A 121 1.00 -2.01 14.37
C ALA A 121 -0.44 -2.09 14.87
N ALA A 122 -0.67 -1.63 16.10
CA ALA A 122 -2.01 -1.49 16.65
C ALA A 122 -2.65 -0.18 16.15
N GLU A 123 -3.97 -0.19 15.96
CA GLU A 123 -4.74 1.01 15.64
C GLU A 123 -4.65 2.01 16.80
N ARG A 124 -4.41 3.28 16.45
CA ARG A 124 -4.26 4.37 17.42
C ARG A 124 -5.54 5.18 17.46
N LYS A 125 -6.04 5.46 18.67
CA LYS A 125 -7.28 6.25 18.85
C LYS A 125 -7.02 7.75 18.71
N ASP A 126 -5.80 8.17 19.03
CA ASP A 126 -5.29 9.53 18.90
C ASP A 126 -4.85 9.89 17.48
N ASP A 127 -4.65 8.89 16.62
CA ASP A 127 -4.32 9.03 15.19
C ASP A 127 -5.06 7.93 14.39
N PRO A 128 -6.39 8.07 14.21
CA PRO A 128 -7.20 7.06 13.54
C PRO A 128 -6.78 6.88 12.06
N PRO A 129 -6.87 5.65 11.50
CA PRO A 129 -6.51 5.42 10.10
C PRO A 129 -7.34 6.27 9.12
N ILE A 130 -6.64 7.01 8.28
CA ILE A 130 -7.16 7.70 7.09
C ILE A 130 -6.93 6.76 5.91
N TYR A 131 -7.94 6.59 5.06
CA TYR A 131 -7.90 5.65 3.93
C TYR A 131 -7.63 6.32 2.59
N GLY A 132 -7.47 5.49 1.56
CA GLY A 132 -7.06 5.90 0.23
C GLY A 132 -5.56 5.73 0.01
N LEU A 133 -5.08 6.15 -1.15
CA LEU A 133 -3.66 6.13 -1.46
C LEU A 133 -2.97 7.36 -0.88
N VAL A 134 -1.66 7.28 -0.65
CA VAL A 134 -0.85 8.47 -0.32
C VAL A 134 -1.03 9.56 -1.40
N HIS A 135 -1.15 9.13 -2.66
CA HIS A 135 -1.55 9.96 -3.78
C HIS A 135 -2.82 9.38 -4.42
N ASN A 136 -3.97 9.99 -4.15
CA ASN A 136 -5.25 9.49 -4.65
C ASN A 136 -5.41 9.61 -6.17
N GLU A 137 -6.16 8.68 -6.74
CA GLU A 137 -6.53 8.68 -8.15
C GLU A 137 -7.80 9.49 -8.38
N ASN A 138 -7.73 10.54 -9.20
CA ASN A 138 -8.87 11.39 -9.54
C ASN A 138 -9.63 10.89 -10.79
N THR A 139 -9.90 9.58 -10.87
CA THR A 139 -10.61 8.97 -12.00
C THR A 139 -11.43 7.75 -11.59
N PHE A 140 -12.55 7.54 -12.28
CA PHE A 140 -13.41 6.37 -12.11
C PHE A 140 -13.26 5.34 -13.24
N ASN A 141 -12.33 5.57 -14.19
CA ASN A 141 -12.09 4.64 -15.30
C ASN A 141 -11.47 3.34 -14.79
N GLN A 142 -12.30 2.31 -14.62
CA GLN A 142 -11.87 1.03 -14.04
C GLN A 142 -10.79 0.35 -14.88
N ILE A 143 -10.86 0.42 -16.22
CA ILE A 143 -9.86 -0.22 -17.09
C ILE A 143 -8.49 0.43 -16.91
N TYR A 144 -8.44 1.76 -16.81
CA TYR A 144 -7.21 2.48 -16.51
C TYR A 144 -6.67 2.10 -15.12
N LEU A 145 -7.56 2.08 -14.11
CA LEU A 145 -7.19 1.71 -12.75
C LEU A 145 -6.57 0.32 -12.65
N GLN A 146 -7.02 -0.65 -13.47
CA GLN A 146 -6.48 -2.02 -13.50
C GLN A 146 -4.98 -2.10 -13.81
N ALA A 147 -4.44 -1.21 -14.63
CA ALA A 147 -3.09 -1.38 -15.19
C ALA A 147 -2.12 -0.22 -14.91
N HIS A 148 -2.62 1.00 -14.69
CA HIS A 148 -1.75 2.17 -14.71
C HIS A 148 -0.69 2.16 -13.61
N VAL A 149 -1.00 1.81 -12.35
CA VAL A 149 0.00 1.78 -11.28
C VAL A 149 1.05 0.70 -11.52
N LEU A 150 0.64 -0.47 -12.03
CA LEU A 150 1.59 -1.51 -12.43
C LEU A 150 2.55 -0.98 -13.50
N TRP A 151 2.02 -0.28 -14.49
CA TRP A 151 2.82 0.32 -15.55
C TRP A 151 3.70 1.49 -15.05
N ASP A 152 3.20 2.28 -14.09
CA ASP A 152 3.94 3.36 -13.44
C ASP A 152 5.15 2.80 -12.69
N MET A 153 4.97 1.70 -11.96
CA MET A 153 6.05 1.02 -11.25
C MET A 153 7.05 0.37 -12.21
N LEU A 154 6.57 -0.36 -13.23
CA LEU A 154 7.44 -1.12 -14.14
C LEU A 154 8.24 -0.24 -15.11
N TYR A 155 7.69 0.90 -15.51
CA TYR A 155 8.28 1.72 -16.56
C TYR A 155 8.47 3.18 -16.16
N PHE A 156 7.39 3.91 -15.84
CA PHE A 156 7.48 5.37 -15.74
C PHE A 156 8.33 5.86 -14.57
N LYS A 157 8.26 5.21 -13.41
CA LYS A 157 9.06 5.58 -12.22
C LYS A 157 10.55 5.62 -12.55
N GLY A 158 11.06 4.60 -13.26
CA GLY A 158 12.46 4.54 -13.68
C GLY A 158 12.88 5.61 -14.70
N GLN A 159 11.92 6.31 -15.34
CA GLN A 159 12.19 7.39 -16.29
C GLN A 159 12.02 8.79 -15.68
N MET A 160 11.63 8.89 -14.40
CA MET A 160 11.41 10.18 -13.75
C MET A 160 12.68 11.04 -13.77
N LYS A 161 12.47 12.35 -13.87
CA LYS A 161 13.51 13.38 -13.87
C LYS A 161 13.20 14.42 -12.80
N ASN A 162 14.23 15.07 -12.29
CA ASN A 162 14.07 16.24 -11.44
C ASN A 162 13.74 17.50 -12.27
N GLU A 163 13.52 18.62 -11.60
CA GLU A 163 13.21 19.92 -12.25
C GLU A 163 14.30 20.39 -13.23
N LYS A 164 15.56 19.96 -13.01
CA LYS A 164 16.70 20.27 -13.88
C LYS A 164 16.79 19.33 -15.10
N GLY A 165 15.83 18.41 -15.25
CA GLY A 165 15.81 17.41 -16.32
C GLY A 165 16.77 16.24 -16.09
N GLU A 166 17.39 16.13 -14.92
CA GLU A 166 18.32 15.05 -14.59
C GLU A 166 17.56 13.80 -14.15
N PRO A 167 17.97 12.58 -14.57
CA PRO A 167 17.29 11.36 -14.17
C PRO A 167 17.33 11.14 -12.64
N LEU A 168 16.16 10.89 -12.03
CA LEU A 168 16.07 10.49 -10.62
C LEU A 168 16.61 9.08 -10.39
N PHE A 169 16.53 8.21 -11.41
CA PHE A 169 17.01 6.82 -11.37
C PHE A 169 18.10 6.60 -12.43
N PRO A 170 19.32 7.12 -12.21
CA PRO A 170 20.40 7.01 -13.20
C PRO A 170 20.89 5.56 -13.33
N GLY A 171 21.03 5.10 -14.57
CA GLY A 171 21.55 3.77 -14.90
C GLY A 171 20.51 2.64 -14.86
N LEU A 172 20.77 1.56 -15.59
CA LEU A 172 19.84 0.43 -15.74
C LEU A 172 19.50 -0.23 -14.39
N THR A 173 20.50 -0.36 -13.49
CA THR A 173 20.31 -0.95 -12.17
C THR A 173 19.28 -0.20 -11.33
N ASN A 174 19.33 1.14 -11.31
CA ASN A 174 18.37 1.93 -10.53
C ASN A 174 16.97 1.91 -11.14
N LYS A 175 16.86 1.77 -12.48
CA LYS A 175 15.56 1.58 -13.14
C LYS A 175 14.91 0.25 -12.78
N ILE A 176 15.69 -0.83 -12.77
CA ILE A 176 15.20 -2.16 -12.33
C ILE A 176 14.80 -2.10 -10.84
N LYS A 177 15.64 -1.48 -10.00
CA LYS A 177 15.32 -1.29 -8.58
C LYS A 177 14.06 -0.45 -8.40
N ALA A 178 13.84 0.59 -9.19
CA ALA A 178 12.64 1.42 -9.10
C ALA A 178 11.34 0.60 -9.22
N ALA A 179 11.34 -0.44 -10.06
CA ALA A 179 10.21 -1.33 -10.28
C ALA A 179 10.03 -2.41 -9.21
N LEU A 180 11.13 -2.92 -8.64
CA LEU A 180 11.11 -4.08 -7.73
C LEU A 180 11.21 -3.71 -6.26
N TYR A 181 11.89 -2.62 -5.91
CA TYR A 181 12.03 -2.17 -4.53
C TYR A 181 10.73 -1.51 -4.05
N PRO A 182 10.62 -1.12 -2.76
CA PRO A 182 9.43 -0.47 -2.24
C PRO A 182 8.97 0.70 -3.11
N PRO A 183 7.64 0.95 -3.22
CA PRO A 183 7.10 2.07 -3.99
C PRO A 183 7.76 3.40 -3.64
N GLY A 184 8.06 3.63 -2.35
CA GLY A 184 8.77 4.81 -1.84
C GLY A 184 10.30 4.82 -2.03
N TRP A 185 10.91 3.80 -2.64
CA TRP A 185 12.37 3.75 -2.80
C TRP A 185 12.88 4.68 -3.91
N PHE A 186 13.95 5.42 -3.57
CA PHE A 186 14.76 6.25 -4.47
C PHE A 186 16.26 6.00 -4.21
N PRO A 187 17.17 6.30 -5.17
CA PRO A 187 18.60 6.16 -4.93
C PRO A 187 19.05 6.96 -3.69
N GLY A 188 19.76 6.28 -2.80
CA GLY A 188 20.21 6.84 -1.51
C GLY A 188 19.29 6.53 -0.32
N VAL A 189 18.04 6.09 -0.56
CA VAL A 189 17.15 5.65 0.51
C VAL A 189 17.56 4.25 1.01
N PRO A 190 17.81 4.07 2.31
CA PRO A 190 18.26 2.79 2.85
C PRO A 190 17.15 1.74 2.84
N VAL A 191 17.51 0.53 2.45
CA VAL A 191 16.64 -0.66 2.46
C VAL A 191 17.28 -1.80 3.23
N ARG A 192 16.46 -2.71 3.74
CA ARG A 192 16.89 -3.97 4.34
C ARG A 192 16.31 -5.15 3.57
N LEU A 193 17.02 -6.27 3.55
CA LEU A 193 16.47 -7.52 3.05
C LEU A 193 15.39 -8.00 4.03
N PHE A 194 14.18 -8.23 3.53
CA PHE A 194 13.07 -8.79 4.28
C PHE A 194 12.57 -10.03 3.52
N PHE A 195 12.99 -11.20 4.02
CA PHE A 195 12.84 -12.49 3.33
C PHE A 195 13.46 -12.49 1.91
N HIS A 196 12.61 -12.42 0.89
CA HIS A 196 12.97 -12.54 -0.53
C HIS A 196 12.88 -11.20 -1.29
N TRP A 197 12.51 -10.11 -0.61
CA TRP A 197 12.42 -8.76 -1.17
C TRP A 197 13.09 -7.73 -0.27
N TYR A 198 13.06 -6.45 -0.67
CA TYR A 198 13.63 -5.35 0.11
C TYR A 198 12.52 -4.50 0.71
N SER A 199 12.72 -4.07 1.96
CA SER A 199 11.83 -3.18 2.71
C SER A 199 12.57 -1.88 3.05
N LEU A 200 11.87 -0.76 3.13
CA LEU A 200 12.47 0.49 3.60
C LEU A 200 12.90 0.33 5.07
N VAL A 201 14.04 0.91 5.43
CA VAL A 201 14.44 0.94 6.84
C VAL A 201 13.44 1.76 7.66
N ASP A 202 13.07 2.93 7.12
CA ASP A 202 11.98 3.79 7.59
C ASP A 202 10.81 3.69 6.60
N THR A 203 9.74 3.02 7.01
CA THR A 203 8.57 2.76 6.15
C THR A 203 7.73 4.02 5.91
N ALA A 204 7.85 5.03 6.77
CA ALA A 204 7.16 6.30 6.63
C ALA A 204 7.94 7.31 5.76
N TYR A 205 9.12 6.94 5.26
CA TYR A 205 9.98 7.86 4.54
C TYR A 205 9.27 8.46 3.32
N GLY A 206 9.14 9.79 3.30
CA GLY A 206 8.48 10.54 2.23
C GLY A 206 6.96 10.59 2.31
N VAL A 207 6.34 9.95 3.30
CA VAL A 207 4.89 9.98 3.51
C VAL A 207 4.52 11.26 4.26
N PRO A 208 3.61 12.10 3.74
CA PRO A 208 3.23 13.33 4.39
C PRO A 208 2.49 13.05 5.71
N GLU A 209 2.77 13.86 6.73
CA GLU A 209 1.95 13.91 7.94
C GLU A 209 0.56 14.46 7.55
N LEU A 210 -0.48 13.74 7.96
CA LEU A 210 -1.87 14.09 7.70
C LEU A 210 -2.43 14.77 8.95
N PHE A 211 -3.01 15.96 8.79
CA PHE A 211 -3.72 16.64 9.87
C PHE A 211 -5.17 16.87 9.48
N ASP A 212 -6.07 16.57 10.42
CA ASP A 212 -7.47 16.94 10.31
C ASP A 212 -7.60 18.46 10.49
N THR A 213 -7.84 19.18 9.40
CA THR A 213 -8.47 20.51 9.52
C THR A 213 -9.99 20.31 9.48
N LEU A 214 -10.65 20.52 10.62
CA LEU A 214 -12.11 20.58 10.69
C LEU A 214 -12.59 21.83 9.93
N GLY A 215 -13.21 21.64 8.78
CA GLY A 215 -13.95 22.70 8.11
C GLY A 215 -15.25 23.04 8.85
N PRO A 216 -15.82 24.25 8.66
CA PRO A 216 -17.03 24.71 9.37
C PRO A 216 -18.31 23.89 9.11
N LEU A 217 -18.24 22.85 8.27
CA LEU A 217 -19.34 21.91 7.95
C LEU A 217 -19.09 20.48 8.47
N GLY A 218 -18.04 20.25 9.27
CA GLY A 218 -17.68 18.89 9.71
C GLY A 218 -17.08 18.01 8.60
N ILE A 219 -16.68 18.63 7.48
CA ILE A 219 -15.94 17.99 6.40
C ILE A 219 -14.45 18.06 6.76
N VAL A 220 -13.80 16.89 6.85
CA VAL A 220 -12.36 16.78 7.07
C VAL A 220 -11.65 17.19 5.77
N PHE A 221 -10.96 18.32 5.79
CA PHE A 221 -10.06 18.71 4.70
C PHE A 221 -8.66 18.20 5.01
N ASN A 222 -8.16 17.36 4.11
CA ASN A 222 -6.84 16.75 4.21
C ASN A 222 -5.80 17.78 3.74
N THR A 223 -5.07 18.39 4.69
CA THR A 223 -3.99 19.31 4.35
C THR A 223 -2.65 18.74 4.84
N PRO A 224 -1.62 18.62 3.99
CA PRO A 224 -0.27 18.31 4.46
C PRO A 224 0.20 19.42 5.40
N SER A 225 0.80 19.11 6.55
CA SER A 225 1.32 20.19 7.40
C SER A 225 2.52 20.89 6.77
N HIS A 226 2.53 22.22 6.85
CA HIS A 226 3.71 23.05 6.64
C HIS A 226 4.64 23.13 7.88
N HIS A 227 4.29 22.48 9.00
CA HIS A 227 4.95 22.71 10.29
C HIS A 227 5.30 21.42 11.06
N ARG A 228 6.13 20.56 10.46
CA ARG A 228 7.21 19.81 11.12
C ARG A 228 7.94 18.97 10.08
N VAL A 229 8.77 19.64 9.29
CA VAL A 229 9.76 18.96 8.45
C VAL A 229 10.84 18.45 9.41
N HIS A 230 10.79 17.16 9.78
CA HIS A 230 12.04 16.46 10.09
C HIS A 230 12.96 16.74 8.90
N HIS A 231 14.22 17.15 9.14
CA HIS A 231 15.19 17.61 8.14
C HIS A 231 15.60 16.55 7.08
N GLY A 232 14.62 15.96 6.40
CA GLY A 232 14.72 15.20 5.16
C GLY A 232 13.76 15.86 4.17
N ARG A 233 14.32 16.37 3.08
CA ARG A 233 13.59 16.99 1.97
C ARG A 233 12.52 16.03 1.45
N ASN A 234 11.28 16.50 1.24
CA ASN A 234 10.19 15.72 0.62
C ASN A 234 10.04 16.10 -0.88
N PRO A 235 10.57 15.30 -1.82
CA PRO A 235 10.52 15.59 -3.27
C PRO A 235 9.34 14.93 -4.02
N TYR A 236 8.25 14.51 -3.36
CA TYR A 236 7.36 13.48 -3.91
C TYR A 236 6.03 13.92 -4.55
N CYS A 237 5.85 15.19 -4.93
CA CYS A 237 4.66 15.60 -5.69
C CYS A 237 4.75 15.17 -7.17
N ILE A 238 4.01 14.13 -7.57
CA ILE A 238 3.77 13.77 -8.98
C ILE A 238 2.60 14.61 -9.49
N ASP A 239 2.84 15.67 -10.26
CA ASP A 239 1.78 16.34 -11.01
C ASP A 239 1.38 15.48 -12.21
N LYS A 240 0.08 15.14 -12.30
CA LYS A 240 -0.52 14.31 -13.36
C LYS A 240 -1.03 15.12 -14.54
N ASN A 241 -0.91 16.44 -14.52
CA ASN A 241 -1.29 17.26 -15.66
C ASN A 241 -0.10 17.41 -16.61
N TYR A 242 -0.20 16.71 -17.74
CA TYR A 242 0.66 16.74 -18.93
C TYR A 242 1.91 15.83 -18.87
N GLY A 243 2.21 15.20 -20.02
CA GLY A 243 3.29 14.23 -20.24
C GLY A 243 4.71 14.76 -20.04
N GLY A 244 5.02 15.23 -18.84
CA GLY A 244 6.32 15.68 -18.37
C GLY A 244 6.30 15.67 -16.84
N VAL A 245 7.14 14.83 -16.23
CA VAL A 245 7.28 14.72 -14.77
C VAL A 245 7.93 16.00 -14.24
N PHE A 246 7.19 16.81 -13.49
CA PHE A 246 7.72 17.90 -12.69
C PHE A 246 7.37 17.69 -11.22
N ILE A 247 8.38 17.82 -10.36
CA ILE A 247 8.21 17.86 -8.90
C ILE A 247 7.83 19.30 -8.56
N ILE A 248 6.68 19.51 -7.91
CA ILE A 248 6.30 20.83 -7.38
C ILE A 248 6.93 21.00 -5.99
N TRP A 249 7.82 21.98 -5.84
CA TRP A 249 8.21 22.53 -4.53
C TRP A 249 7.30 23.72 -4.21
N ASP A 250 6.60 23.67 -3.07
CA ASP A 250 6.00 24.89 -2.51
C ASP A 250 7.08 25.71 -1.81
N LYS A 251 7.03 27.03 -1.98
CA LYS A 251 8.10 27.98 -1.63
C LYS A 251 8.17 28.31 -0.14
#